data_AF-A0A9P0J8G0-F1
#
_entry.id   AF-A0A9P0J8G0-F1
#
_cell.length_a   1.000
_cell.length_b   1.000
_cell.length_c   1.000
_cell.angle_alpha   90.00
_cell.angle_beta   90.00
_cell.angle_gamma   90.00
#
_symmetry.space_group_name_H-M   'P 1'
#
loop_
_entity.id
_entity.type
_entity.pdbx_description
1 polymer ?
#
loop_
_entity_poly.entity_id
_entity_poly.type
_entity_poly.pdbx_seq_one_letter_code
_entity_poly.pdbx_strand_id
1 'polypeptide(L)'
;MVLARKSSTAFEEAKAVFLQEVTIAFPDFSHPFHLNTDASTAAIGGELFQIINGHRHTLGYASRTLKPAETRYTTTEQEALAIVYCCAKFRQYIIGHNTIVQTDHHALTFMRKCRLTSGRLTRWSLALQEYDLTIEYIPGKLNVAADTLTRYPRVNDIRKEKKISINAIKEMKYSKELSDKLKMIGDLQKTDQYTSRLRKKPSIFTTTKDGITFSRTKLTEQWRVIIPEQIRDQIIRETHRTMGHPGRFKTYHVLNNICTFRNMNRS
;
A
#
# COMPACT_ATOMS: atom_id res chain seq x y z
N MET A 1 -23.65 -11.96 9.33
CA MET A 1 -22.40 -12.73 9.56
C MET A 1 -22.19 -13.78 8.44
N VAL A 2 -22.36 -13.40 7.16
CA VAL A 2 -22.29 -14.35 6.01
C VAL A 2 -21.33 -13.85 4.92
N LEU A 3 -21.15 -12.52 4.79
CA LEU A 3 -20.25 -11.92 3.80
C LEU A 3 -18.75 -12.04 4.14
N ALA A 4 -18.38 -12.10 5.42
CA ALA A 4 -16.98 -12.17 5.85
C ALA A 4 -16.31 -13.53 5.58
N ARG A 5 -17.10 -14.62 5.54
CA ARG A 5 -16.57 -15.98 5.31
C ARG A 5 -16.26 -16.22 3.84
N LYS A 6 -17.14 -15.80 2.91
CA LYS A 6 -16.93 -15.98 1.46
C LYS A 6 -15.68 -15.26 0.93
N SER A 7 -15.38 -14.07 1.45
CA SER A 7 -14.19 -13.31 1.02
C SER A 7 -12.87 -13.93 1.51
N SER A 8 -12.87 -14.62 2.65
CA SER A 8 -11.67 -15.29 3.17
C SER A 8 -11.35 -16.56 2.41
N THR A 9 -12.38 -17.35 2.05
CA THR A 9 -12.20 -18.57 1.27
C THR A 9 -11.74 -18.25 -0.14
N ALA A 10 -12.36 -17.27 -0.81
CA ALA A 10 -11.94 -16.84 -2.15
C ALA A 10 -10.51 -16.28 -2.19
N PHE A 11 -10.06 -15.61 -1.12
CA PHE A 11 -8.69 -15.12 -1.01
C PHE A 11 -7.68 -16.26 -0.81
N GLU A 12 -7.98 -17.22 0.06
CA GLU A 12 -7.12 -18.39 0.27
C GLU A 12 -7.10 -19.32 -0.94
N GLU A 13 -8.22 -19.47 -1.67
CA GLU A 13 -8.29 -20.18 -2.94
C GLU A 13 -7.46 -19.48 -4.01
N ALA A 14 -7.60 -18.15 -4.17
CA ALA A 14 -6.77 -17.39 -5.09
C ALA A 14 -5.29 -17.51 -4.75
N LYS A 15 -4.93 -17.47 -3.47
CA LYS A 15 -3.56 -17.66 -2.99
C LYS A 15 -3.05 -19.07 -3.25
N ALA A 16 -3.88 -20.09 -3.09
CA ALA A 16 -3.54 -21.48 -3.38
C ALA A 16 -3.32 -21.72 -4.88
N VAL A 17 -4.20 -21.16 -5.73
CA VAL A 17 -4.02 -21.18 -7.20
C VAL A 17 -2.75 -20.43 -7.59
N PHE A 18 -2.50 -19.26 -7.02
CA PHE A 18 -1.29 -18.48 -7.27
C PHE A 18 -0.01 -19.23 -6.85
N LEU A 19 -0.04 -19.95 -5.73
CA LEU A 19 1.09 -20.76 -5.26
C LEU A 19 1.31 -22.03 -6.11
N GLN A 20 0.25 -22.56 -6.73
CA GLN A 20 0.35 -23.71 -7.64
C GLN A 20 0.81 -23.31 -9.05
N GLU A 21 0.43 -22.11 -9.51
CA GLU A 21 0.69 -21.63 -10.87
C GLU A 21 2.01 -20.84 -10.99
N VAL A 22 2.46 -20.18 -9.91
CA VAL A 22 3.78 -19.51 -9.85
C VAL A 22 4.87 -20.55 -9.63
N THR A 23 5.18 -21.30 -10.69
CA THR A 23 6.36 -22.15 -10.74
C THR A 23 7.57 -21.24 -10.99
N ILE A 24 8.27 -20.87 -9.94
CA ILE A 24 9.57 -20.21 -10.06
C ILE A 24 10.58 -21.25 -10.54
N ALA A 25 11.20 -21.00 -11.69
CA ALA A 25 12.22 -21.86 -12.26
C ALA A 25 13.61 -21.54 -11.67
N PHE A 26 14.50 -22.53 -11.71
CA PHE A 26 15.92 -22.28 -11.47
C PHE A 26 16.54 -21.58 -12.68
N PRO A 27 17.47 -20.63 -12.48
CA PRO A 27 18.13 -19.94 -13.57
C PRO A 27 19.07 -20.88 -14.33
N ASP A 28 19.00 -20.82 -15.67
CA ASP A 28 19.97 -21.45 -16.56
C ASP A 28 20.87 -20.36 -17.16
N PHE A 29 22.09 -20.23 -16.65
CA PHE A 29 23.05 -19.20 -17.06
C PHE A 29 23.54 -19.33 -18.52
N SER A 30 23.17 -20.41 -19.22
CA SER A 30 23.44 -20.60 -20.65
C SER A 30 22.48 -19.83 -21.56
N HIS A 31 21.36 -19.37 -21.01
CA HIS A 31 20.30 -18.64 -21.72
C HIS A 31 20.27 -17.16 -21.32
N PRO A 32 19.92 -16.25 -22.24
CA PRO A 32 19.80 -14.82 -21.92
C PRO A 32 18.69 -14.59 -20.90
N PHE A 33 18.88 -13.57 -20.06
CA PHE A 33 17.85 -13.14 -19.12
C PHE A 33 16.93 -12.13 -19.77
N HIS A 34 15.66 -12.15 -19.40
CA HIS A 34 14.69 -11.14 -19.76
C HIS A 34 14.15 -10.48 -18.51
N LEU A 35 14.04 -9.16 -18.54
CA LEU A 35 13.55 -8.35 -17.45
C LEU A 35 12.41 -7.46 -17.93
N ASN A 36 11.19 -7.78 -17.52
CA ASN A 36 10.04 -6.92 -17.75
C ASN A 36 9.94 -5.93 -16.61
N THR A 37 9.82 -4.64 -16.93
CA THR A 37 9.63 -3.60 -15.92
C THR A 37 8.46 -2.72 -16.26
N ASP A 38 7.81 -2.19 -15.24
CA ASP A 38 6.74 -1.22 -15.37
C ASP A 38 6.76 -0.26 -14.17
N ALA A 39 6.20 0.93 -14.36
CA ALA A 39 5.96 1.88 -13.29
C ALA A 39 4.53 2.42 -13.33
N SER A 40 3.94 2.51 -12.15
CA SER A 40 2.69 3.23 -11.94
C SER A 40 2.91 4.47 -11.09
N THR A 41 1.87 5.28 -10.96
CA THR A 41 1.89 6.45 -10.06
C THR A 41 2.06 6.10 -8.58
N ALA A 42 1.93 4.82 -8.20
CA ALA A 42 2.02 4.36 -6.82
C ALA A 42 3.14 3.36 -6.55
N ALA A 43 3.53 2.55 -7.53
CA ALA A 43 4.47 1.45 -7.34
C ALA A 43 5.34 1.22 -8.59
N ILE A 44 6.47 0.57 -8.39
CA ILE A 44 7.35 0.09 -9.45
C ILE A 44 7.56 -1.41 -9.28
N GLY A 45 7.80 -2.10 -10.37
CA GLY A 45 8.08 -3.52 -10.30
C GLY A 45 8.46 -4.13 -11.63
N GLY A 46 8.70 -5.43 -11.57
CA GLY A 46 9.13 -6.20 -12.72
C GLY A 46 9.25 -7.69 -12.44
N GLU A 47 9.46 -8.42 -13.52
CA GLU A 47 9.62 -9.86 -13.55
C GLU A 47 10.94 -10.19 -14.25
N LEU A 48 11.75 -11.03 -13.60
CA LEU A 48 12.88 -11.70 -14.22
C LEU A 48 12.44 -13.07 -14.73
N PHE A 49 12.72 -13.37 -16.00
CA PHE A 49 12.39 -14.65 -16.62
C PHE A 49 13.39 -15.03 -17.70
N GLN A 50 13.33 -16.28 -18.15
CA GLN A 50 14.08 -16.78 -19.31
C GLN A 50 13.11 -17.39 -20.31
N ILE A 51 13.52 -17.42 -21.58
CA ILE A 51 12.80 -18.13 -22.64
C ILE A 51 13.61 -19.37 -22.98
N ILE A 52 13.12 -20.55 -22.60
CA ILE A 52 13.77 -21.83 -22.85
C ILE A 52 12.81 -22.67 -23.69
N ASN A 53 13.27 -23.18 -24.84
CA ASN A 53 12.43 -23.93 -25.79
C ASN A 53 11.14 -23.20 -26.20
N GLY A 54 11.16 -21.87 -26.26
CA GLY A 54 9.99 -21.05 -26.59
C GLY A 54 9.00 -20.84 -25.43
N HIS A 55 9.28 -21.38 -24.25
CA HIS A 55 8.45 -21.22 -23.06
C HIS A 55 9.04 -20.19 -22.09
N ARG A 56 8.16 -19.37 -21.49
CA ARG A 56 8.52 -18.37 -20.49
C ARG A 56 8.69 -19.05 -19.13
N HIS A 57 9.89 -18.97 -18.57
CA HIS A 57 10.23 -19.50 -17.26
C HIS A 57 10.54 -18.35 -16.30
N THR A 58 9.61 -18.05 -15.40
CA THR A 58 9.77 -16.99 -14.42
C THR A 58 10.79 -17.38 -13.35
N LEU A 59 11.78 -16.52 -13.13
CA LEU A 59 12.82 -16.68 -12.10
C LEU A 59 12.51 -15.89 -10.84
N GLY A 60 11.74 -14.80 -10.96
CA GLY A 60 11.28 -14.07 -9.80
C GLY A 60 10.58 -12.77 -10.13
N TYR A 61 9.87 -12.26 -9.13
CA TYR A 61 9.17 -10.97 -9.18
C TYR A 61 9.78 -10.00 -8.17
N ALA A 62 9.83 -8.73 -8.54
CA ALA A 62 10.27 -7.65 -7.68
C ALA A 62 9.29 -6.48 -7.78
N SER A 63 8.74 -6.03 -6.66
CA SER A 63 7.92 -4.81 -6.64
C SER A 63 8.12 -4.04 -5.35
N ARG A 64 7.85 -2.73 -5.38
CA ARG A 64 7.77 -1.89 -4.19
C ARG A 64 6.92 -0.66 -4.45
N THR A 65 6.32 -0.13 -3.39
CA THR A 65 5.65 1.18 -3.44
C THR A 65 6.68 2.30 -3.61
N LEU A 66 6.29 3.34 -4.35
CA LEU A 66 7.05 4.57 -4.50
C LEU A 66 7.11 5.33 -3.17
N LYS A 67 8.28 5.86 -2.84
CA LYS A 67 8.46 6.77 -1.70
C LYS A 67 7.75 8.10 -1.99
N PRO A 68 7.36 8.88 -0.97
CA PRO A 68 6.69 10.17 -1.17
C PRO A 68 7.47 11.15 -2.06
N ALA A 69 8.79 11.03 -2.17
CA ALA A 69 9.59 11.82 -3.11
C ALA A 69 9.52 11.31 -4.55
N GLU A 70 9.46 9.99 -4.73
CA GLU A 70 9.45 9.31 -6.02
C GLU A 70 8.07 9.39 -6.71
N THR A 71 7.00 9.60 -5.95
CA THR A 71 5.66 9.87 -6.51
C THR A 71 5.58 11.19 -7.28
N ARG A 72 6.53 12.11 -7.07
CA ARG A 72 6.63 13.39 -7.79
C ARG A 72 7.56 13.32 -9.02
N TYR A 73 8.10 12.15 -9.32
CA TYR A 73 8.97 11.97 -10.48
C TYR A 73 8.14 12.02 -11.76
N THR A 74 8.77 12.42 -12.86
CA THR A 74 8.10 12.33 -14.17
C THR A 74 7.90 10.86 -14.53
N THR A 75 6.94 10.54 -15.42
CA THR A 75 6.71 9.17 -15.87
C THR A 75 8.00 8.50 -16.35
N THR A 76 8.79 9.20 -17.18
CA THR A 76 10.09 8.69 -17.65
C THR A 76 11.07 8.39 -16.50
N GLU A 77 11.08 9.21 -15.45
CA GLU A 77 11.92 8.96 -14.28
C GLU A 77 11.40 7.79 -13.42
N GLN A 78 10.08 7.57 -13.36
CA GLN A 78 9.49 6.42 -12.68
C GLN A 78 9.80 5.12 -13.40
N GLU A 79 9.69 5.11 -14.73
CA GLU A 79 10.05 3.97 -15.57
C GLU A 79 11.55 3.64 -15.46
N ALA A 80 12.43 4.66 -15.54
CA ALA A 80 13.87 4.46 -15.34
C ALA A 80 14.19 3.93 -13.94
N LEU A 81 13.47 4.40 -12.92
CA LEU A 81 13.61 3.91 -11.55
C LEU A 81 13.17 2.45 -11.43
N ALA A 82 12.15 2.00 -12.16
CA ALA A 82 11.72 0.61 -12.18
C ALA A 82 12.83 -0.32 -12.71
N ILE A 83 13.51 0.07 -13.79
CA ILE A 83 14.67 -0.65 -14.34
C ILE A 83 15.79 -0.73 -13.29
N VAL A 84 16.21 0.41 -12.75
CA VAL A 84 17.29 0.45 -11.75
C VAL A 84 16.96 -0.42 -10.53
N TYR A 85 15.72 -0.34 -10.05
CA TYR A 85 15.28 -1.14 -8.91
C TYR A 85 15.34 -2.64 -9.21
N CYS A 86 14.81 -3.06 -10.35
CA CYS A 86 14.78 -4.47 -10.73
C CYS A 86 16.18 -5.01 -11.01
N CYS A 87 17.04 -4.26 -11.71
CA CYS A 87 18.44 -4.65 -11.93
C CYS A 87 19.18 -4.81 -10.60
N ALA A 88 19.02 -3.87 -9.66
CA ALA A 88 19.63 -3.98 -8.34
C ALA A 88 19.09 -5.18 -7.54
N LYS A 89 17.79 -5.47 -7.66
CA LYS A 89 17.15 -6.60 -6.95
C LYS A 89 17.60 -7.95 -7.49
N PHE A 90 17.79 -8.06 -8.80
CA PHE A 90 18.19 -9.27 -9.49
C PHE A 90 19.68 -9.34 -9.81
N ARG A 91 20.49 -8.43 -9.25
CA ARG A 91 21.93 -8.28 -9.55
C ARG A 91 22.69 -9.61 -9.49
N GLN A 92 22.37 -10.46 -8.51
CA GLN A 92 22.98 -11.78 -8.34
C GLN A 92 22.78 -12.75 -9.52
N TYR A 93 21.77 -12.53 -10.38
CA TYR A 93 21.50 -13.34 -11.56
C TYR A 93 22.03 -12.70 -12.84
N ILE A 94 21.85 -11.39 -12.98
CA ILE A 94 22.06 -10.70 -14.26
C ILE A 94 23.46 -10.10 -14.44
N ILE A 95 24.25 -9.99 -13.36
CA ILE A 95 25.59 -9.39 -13.48
C ILE A 95 26.51 -10.29 -14.32
N GLY A 96 27.15 -9.71 -15.33
CA GLY A 96 28.01 -10.45 -16.27
C GLY A 96 27.26 -11.28 -17.32
N HIS A 97 25.93 -11.19 -17.39
CA HIS A 97 25.11 -11.88 -18.38
C HIS A 97 24.27 -10.91 -19.20
N ASN A 98 24.11 -11.20 -20.49
CA ASN A 98 23.24 -10.41 -21.36
C ASN A 98 21.80 -10.49 -20.86
N THR A 99 21.22 -9.31 -20.61
CA THR A 99 19.86 -9.16 -20.09
C THR A 99 19.06 -8.22 -20.98
N ILE A 100 17.95 -8.72 -21.50
CA ILE A 100 17.02 -7.96 -22.34
C ILE A 100 15.97 -7.32 -21.45
N VAL A 101 16.01 -6.00 -21.31
CA VAL A 101 15.04 -5.23 -20.55
C VAL A 101 13.89 -4.83 -21.46
N GLN A 102 12.68 -5.28 -21.15
CA GLN A 102 11.48 -4.96 -21.92
C GLN A 102 10.65 -3.92 -21.15
N THR A 103 10.36 -2.79 -21.81
CA THR A 103 9.57 -1.68 -21.26
C THR A 103 8.54 -1.22 -22.28
N ASP A 104 7.39 -0.74 -21.81
CA ASP A 104 6.35 -0.13 -22.65
C ASP A 104 6.58 1.39 -22.83
N HIS A 105 7.70 1.92 -22.37
CA HIS A 105 8.02 3.34 -22.50
C HIS A 105 9.15 3.59 -23.49
N HIS A 106 8.78 3.98 -24.72
CA HIS A 106 9.72 4.29 -25.81
C HIS A 106 10.80 5.31 -25.44
N ALA A 107 10.55 6.22 -24.49
CA ALA A 107 11.55 7.23 -24.11
C ALA A 107 12.81 6.61 -23.47
N LEU A 108 12.72 5.38 -22.95
CA LEU A 108 13.85 4.70 -22.30
C LEU A 108 14.78 3.99 -23.28
N THR A 109 14.33 3.67 -24.50
CA THR A 109 15.21 3.09 -25.54
C THR A 109 16.30 4.07 -25.96
N PHE A 110 16.07 5.38 -25.73
CA PHE A 110 17.00 6.46 -26.05
C PHE A 110 17.85 6.92 -24.85
N MET A 111 17.77 6.29 -23.67
CA MET A 111 18.56 6.73 -22.51
C MET A 111 20.07 6.75 -22.76
N ARG A 112 20.60 5.88 -23.64
CA ARG A 112 22.01 5.90 -24.06
C ARG A 112 22.35 7.03 -25.05
N LYS A 113 21.37 7.56 -25.79
CA LYS A 113 21.57 8.49 -26.92
C LYS A 113 21.23 9.94 -26.58
N CYS A 114 20.32 10.17 -25.63
CA CYS A 114 19.89 11.51 -25.26
C CYS A 114 20.82 12.16 -24.22
N ARG A 115 21.08 13.46 -24.38
CA ARG A 115 21.73 14.30 -23.36
C ARG A 115 20.82 14.34 -22.13
N LEU A 116 21.13 13.52 -21.12
CA LEU A 116 20.31 13.41 -19.90
C LEU A 116 20.32 14.74 -19.15
N THR A 117 19.18 15.43 -19.11
CA THR A 117 19.03 16.75 -18.47
C THR A 117 18.79 16.66 -16.95
N SER A 118 18.34 15.50 -16.45
CA SER A 118 18.10 15.25 -15.03
C SER A 118 19.30 14.55 -14.40
N GLY A 119 19.89 15.15 -13.36
CA GLY A 119 20.99 14.52 -12.61
C GLY A 119 20.62 13.19 -11.91
N ARG A 120 19.32 12.85 -11.81
CA ARG A 120 18.88 11.51 -11.39
C ARG A 120 19.07 10.49 -12.51
N LEU A 121 18.60 10.81 -13.72
CA LEU A 121 18.79 9.95 -14.90
C LEU A 121 20.26 9.71 -15.20
N THR A 122 21.13 10.72 -15.05
CA THR A 122 22.58 10.55 -15.23
C THR A 122 23.17 9.54 -14.24
N ARG A 123 22.82 9.65 -12.95
CA ARG A 123 23.30 8.72 -11.92
C ARG A 123 22.78 7.29 -12.14
N TRP A 124 21.52 7.17 -12.53
CA TRP A 124 20.92 5.87 -12.86
C TRP A 124 21.52 5.26 -14.11
N SER A 125 21.79 6.05 -15.15
CA SER A 125 22.48 5.59 -16.34
C SER A 125 23.87 5.05 -16.00
N LEU A 126 24.63 5.73 -15.15
CA LEU A 126 25.93 5.26 -14.67
C LEU A 126 25.80 3.93 -13.89
N ALA A 127 24.80 3.82 -13.01
CA ALA A 127 24.56 2.58 -12.26
C ALA A 127 24.18 1.41 -13.17
N LEU A 128 23.46 1.68 -14.27
CA LEU A 128 23.05 0.67 -15.24
C LEU A 128 24.21 0.23 -16.17
N GLN A 129 25.31 0.96 -16.25
CA GLN A 129 26.48 0.57 -17.05
C GLN A 129 27.22 -0.66 -16.49
N GLU A 130 27.00 -1.01 -15.23
CA GLU A 130 27.55 -2.25 -14.63
C GLU A 130 26.95 -3.52 -15.27
N TYR A 131 25.81 -3.40 -15.96
CA TYR A 131 25.06 -4.52 -16.50
C TYR A 131 25.11 -4.53 -18.04
N ASP A 132 25.15 -5.74 -18.62
CA ASP A 132 25.02 -5.93 -20.06
C ASP A 132 23.54 -5.91 -20.47
N LEU A 133 22.97 -4.71 -20.55
CA LEU A 133 21.54 -4.50 -20.82
C LEU A 133 21.29 -4.16 -22.29
N THR A 134 20.29 -4.83 -22.87
CA THR A 134 19.65 -4.46 -24.13
C THR A 134 18.22 -4.01 -23.84
N ILE A 135 17.89 -2.74 -24.09
CA ILE A 135 16.55 -2.20 -23.82
C ILE A 135 15.69 -2.32 -25.08
N GLU A 136 14.61 -3.09 -24.98
CA GLU A 136 13.62 -3.31 -26.04
C GLU A 136 12.27 -2.71 -25.64
N TYR A 137 11.61 -2.10 -26.62
CA TYR A 137 10.23 -1.67 -26.43
C TYR A 137 9.28 -2.84 -26.70
N ILE A 138 8.35 -3.08 -25.78
CA ILE A 138 7.23 -3.99 -25.99
C ILE A 138 5.89 -3.25 -25.82
N PRO A 139 4.87 -3.53 -26.63
CA PRO A 139 3.52 -3.00 -26.39
C PRO A 139 3.04 -3.41 -24.98
N GLY A 140 2.48 -2.47 -24.20
CA GLY A 140 2.05 -2.73 -22.82
C GLY A 140 1.08 -3.92 -22.65
N LYS A 141 0.32 -4.27 -23.70
CA LYS A 141 -0.54 -5.48 -23.72
C LYS A 141 0.23 -6.80 -23.53
N LEU A 142 1.52 -6.83 -23.86
CA LEU A 142 2.40 -7.99 -23.68
C LEU A 142 3.14 -7.95 -22.32
N ASN A 143 3.05 -6.86 -21.58
CA ASN A 143 3.72 -6.66 -20.29
C ASN A 143 2.82 -7.00 -19.08
N VAL A 144 1.96 -8.01 -19.21
CA VAL A 144 0.89 -8.31 -18.24
C VAL A 144 1.42 -8.54 -16.82
N ALA A 145 2.57 -9.22 -16.68
CA ALA A 145 3.13 -9.53 -15.36
C ALA A 145 3.62 -8.26 -14.62
N ALA A 146 4.38 -7.38 -15.28
CA ALA A 146 4.85 -6.16 -14.65
C ALA A 146 3.70 -5.16 -14.42
N ASP A 147 2.76 -5.05 -15.37
CA ASP A 147 1.54 -4.24 -15.26
C ASP A 147 0.71 -4.63 -14.03
N THR A 148 0.57 -5.93 -13.79
CA THR A 148 -0.15 -6.43 -12.61
C THR A 148 0.56 -6.05 -11.31
N LEU A 149 1.89 -6.14 -11.26
CA LEU A 149 2.68 -5.83 -10.05
C LEU A 149 2.67 -4.35 -9.66
N THR A 150 2.54 -3.45 -10.63
CA THR A 150 2.61 -2.00 -10.41
C THR A 150 1.23 -1.37 -10.23
N ARG A 151 0.20 -1.96 -10.86
CA ARG A 151 -1.17 -1.45 -10.84
C ARG A 151 -2.07 -2.17 -9.86
N TYR A 152 -1.57 -3.12 -9.06
CA TYR A 152 -2.39 -3.78 -8.03
C TYR A 152 -1.93 -3.45 -6.60
N PRO A 153 -2.83 -2.91 -5.74
CA PRO A 153 -4.21 -2.55 -6.04
C PRO A 153 -4.30 -1.31 -6.95
N ARG A 154 -5.28 -1.27 -7.85
CA ARG A 154 -5.46 -0.15 -8.80
C ARG A 154 -5.57 1.13 -8.01
N VAL A 155 -5.00 2.23 -8.50
CA VAL A 155 -5.13 3.54 -7.83
C VAL A 155 -6.61 3.94 -7.65
N ASN A 156 -7.54 3.33 -8.39
CA ASN A 156 -8.98 3.43 -8.16
C ASN A 156 -9.53 2.49 -7.06
N ASP A 157 -8.88 1.38 -6.75
CA ASP A 157 -9.15 0.56 -5.55
C ASP A 157 -8.48 1.18 -4.30
N ILE A 158 -7.34 1.85 -4.47
CA ILE A 158 -6.68 2.63 -3.39
C ILE A 158 -7.42 3.97 -3.17
N ARG A 159 -8.07 4.53 -4.20
CA ARG A 159 -9.02 5.64 -4.07
C ARG A 159 -10.41 5.11 -3.71
N LYS A 160 -10.51 4.72 -2.44
CA LYS A 160 -11.73 4.44 -1.66
C LYS A 160 -12.13 2.96 -1.54
N GLU A 161 -11.22 2.11 -1.07
CA GLU A 161 -11.51 1.53 0.25
C GLU A 161 -11.13 2.55 1.32
N LYS A 162 -11.95 3.61 1.43
CA LYS A 162 -12.12 4.29 2.71
C LYS A 162 -12.80 3.22 3.55
N LYS A 163 -12.01 2.30 4.12
CA LYS A 163 -12.46 1.44 5.21
C LYS A 163 -13.15 2.41 6.15
N ILE A 164 -14.47 2.35 6.19
CA ILE A 164 -15.19 2.88 7.32
C ILE A 164 -14.65 1.98 8.43
N SER A 165 -13.67 2.46 9.18
CA SER A 165 -13.08 1.77 10.32
C SER A 165 -14.11 1.80 11.44
N ILE A 166 -15.25 1.14 11.20
CA ILE A 166 -16.22 0.76 12.22
C ILE A 166 -15.51 -0.17 13.24
N ASN A 167 -14.36 -0.76 12.87
CA ASN A 167 -13.67 -1.79 13.63
C ASN A 167 -12.24 -1.44 14.13
N ALA A 168 -11.69 -0.24 13.90
CA ALA A 168 -10.31 0.06 14.36
C ALA A 168 -10.16 -0.01 15.89
N ILE A 169 -11.22 0.29 16.64
CA ILE A 169 -11.25 0.10 18.10
C ILE A 169 -11.25 -1.40 18.47
N LYS A 170 -11.85 -2.28 17.65
CA LYS A 170 -11.96 -3.72 17.93
C LYS A 170 -10.64 -4.48 17.72
N GLU A 171 -9.70 -3.94 16.95
CA GLU A 171 -8.40 -4.57 16.69
C GLU A 171 -7.39 -4.36 17.82
N MET A 172 -7.66 -3.46 18.77
CA MET A 172 -6.82 -3.27 19.94
C MET A 172 -7.15 -4.30 21.03
N LYS A 173 -6.11 -4.86 21.64
CA LYS A 173 -6.21 -5.79 22.79
C LYS A 173 -6.61 -5.03 24.06
N TYR A 174 -7.84 -4.54 24.10
CA TYR A 174 -8.44 -3.93 25.28
C TYR A 174 -8.91 -5.00 26.28
N SER A 175 -9.10 -4.58 27.52
CA SER A 175 -9.72 -5.41 28.55
C SER A 175 -11.11 -5.89 28.11
N LYS A 176 -11.54 -7.05 28.62
CA LYS A 176 -12.88 -7.59 28.36
C LYS A 176 -13.96 -6.57 28.74
N GLU A 177 -13.76 -5.87 29.85
CA GLU A 177 -14.65 -4.82 30.34
C GLU A 177 -14.79 -3.65 29.34
N LEU A 178 -13.68 -3.12 28.81
CA LEU A 178 -13.73 -2.03 27.84
C LEU A 178 -14.31 -2.49 26.49
N SER A 179 -13.98 -3.71 26.06
CA SER A 179 -14.55 -4.32 24.85
C SER A 179 -16.07 -4.41 24.91
N ASP A 180 -16.62 -4.80 26.06
CA ASP A 180 -18.07 -4.89 26.25
C ASP A 180 -18.74 -3.51 26.28
N LYS A 181 -18.12 -2.50 26.92
CA LYS A 181 -18.59 -1.10 26.87
C LYS A 181 -18.58 -0.54 25.44
N LEU A 182 -17.57 -0.89 24.64
CA LEU A 182 -17.44 -0.46 23.24
C LEU A 182 -18.51 -1.09 22.33
N LYS A 183 -18.96 -2.32 22.62
CA LYS A 183 -20.12 -2.91 21.91
C LYS A 183 -21.40 -2.14 22.16
N MET A 184 -21.54 -1.56 23.37
CA MET A 184 -22.69 -0.75 23.78
C MET A 184 -22.50 0.77 23.58
N ILE A 185 -21.53 1.17 22.75
CA ILE A 185 -21.17 2.60 22.59
C ILE A 185 -22.35 3.45 22.11
N GLY A 186 -23.27 2.90 21.33
CA GLY A 186 -24.46 3.60 20.87
C GLY A 186 -25.38 4.05 22.01
N ASP A 187 -25.50 3.25 23.07
CA ASP A 187 -26.30 3.58 24.25
C ASP A 187 -25.56 4.54 25.17
N LEU A 188 -24.25 4.36 25.35
CA LEU A 188 -23.40 5.29 26.09
C LEU A 188 -23.42 6.70 25.47
N GLN A 189 -23.46 6.79 24.14
CA GLN A 189 -23.60 8.06 23.43
C GLN A 189 -24.99 8.72 23.59
N LYS A 190 -26.05 7.97 23.91
CA LYS A 190 -27.36 8.57 24.21
C LYS A 190 -27.35 9.23 25.59
N THR A 191 -26.61 8.65 26.53
CA THR A 191 -26.48 9.18 27.90
C THR A 191 -25.49 10.34 28.01
N ASP A 192 -24.57 10.49 27.05
CA ASP A 192 -23.56 11.54 27.06
C ASP A 192 -24.08 12.88 26.51
N GLN A 193 -23.82 13.95 27.27
CA GLN A 193 -24.32 15.29 26.98
C GLN A 193 -23.72 15.89 25.69
N TYR A 194 -22.46 15.56 25.37
CA TYR A 194 -21.76 16.07 24.21
C TYR A 194 -22.25 15.39 22.92
N THR A 195 -22.35 14.05 22.93
CA THR A 195 -22.85 13.29 21.79
C THR A 195 -24.34 13.51 21.54
N SER A 196 -25.14 13.71 22.60
CA SER A 196 -26.56 14.07 22.47
C SER A 196 -26.77 15.43 21.79
N ARG A 197 -25.94 16.42 22.09
CA ARG A 197 -25.97 17.74 21.41
C ARG A 197 -25.61 17.61 19.93
N LEU A 198 -24.60 16.80 19.61
CA LEU A 198 -24.17 16.55 18.23
C LEU A 198 -25.22 15.79 17.41
N ARG A 199 -26.02 14.92 18.05
CA ARG A 199 -27.18 14.28 17.39
C ARG A 199 -28.31 15.26 17.11
N LYS A 200 -28.60 16.18 18.03
CA LYS A 200 -29.68 17.18 17.86
C LYS A 200 -29.35 18.26 16.82
N LYS A 201 -28.06 18.57 16.63
CA LYS A 201 -27.58 19.53 15.62
C LYS A 201 -26.46 18.90 14.77
N PRO A 202 -26.81 18.06 13.78
CA PRO A 202 -25.83 17.47 12.88
C PRO A 202 -25.17 18.56 12.03
N SER A 203 -23.87 18.42 11.78
CA SER A 203 -23.09 19.27 10.88
C SER A 203 -22.53 18.45 9.73
N ILE A 204 -21.99 19.09 8.69
CA ILE A 204 -21.26 18.40 7.61
C ILE A 204 -20.08 17.54 8.12
N PHE A 205 -19.69 17.72 9.38
CA PHE A 205 -18.60 17.02 10.06
C PHE A 205 -19.10 15.95 11.05
N THR A 206 -20.41 15.73 11.17
CA THR A 206 -21.01 14.76 12.10
C THR A 206 -22.04 13.89 11.37
N THR A 207 -22.03 12.58 11.61
CA THR A 207 -23.05 11.66 11.08
C THR A 207 -23.42 10.61 12.12
N THR A 208 -24.64 10.09 12.06
CA THR A 208 -25.08 8.99 12.93
C THR A 208 -25.52 7.82 12.06
N LYS A 209 -24.93 6.64 12.29
CA LYS A 209 -25.23 5.40 11.58
C LYS A 209 -25.37 4.27 12.60
N ASP A 210 -26.39 3.44 12.45
CA ASP A 210 -26.66 2.28 13.33
C ASP A 210 -26.71 2.65 14.83
N GLY A 211 -27.25 3.84 15.13
CA GLY A 211 -27.33 4.34 16.50
C GLY A 211 -25.99 4.76 17.12
N ILE A 212 -24.92 4.91 16.32
CA ILE A 212 -23.59 5.41 16.72
C ILE A 212 -23.27 6.69 15.96
N THR A 213 -22.76 7.69 16.68
CA THR A 213 -22.37 9.00 16.16
C THR A 213 -20.86 9.02 15.88
N PHE A 214 -20.53 9.56 14.72
CA PHE A 214 -19.20 9.70 14.18
C PHE A 214 -18.93 11.18 13.88
N SER A 215 -17.66 11.58 13.95
CA SER A 215 -17.22 12.88 13.46
C SER A 215 -16.03 12.76 12.52
N ARG A 216 -15.86 13.75 11.66
CA ARG A 216 -14.68 13.93 10.81
C ARG A 216 -14.17 15.36 10.97
N THR A 217 -12.92 15.63 10.61
CA THR A 217 -12.36 16.99 10.62
C THR A 217 -11.96 17.40 9.21
N LYS A 218 -11.72 18.69 8.94
CA LYS A 218 -11.20 19.14 7.63
C LYS A 218 -9.83 18.52 7.31
N LEU A 219 -9.03 18.26 8.36
CA LEU A 219 -7.70 17.66 8.26
C LEU A 219 -7.76 16.14 8.05
N THR A 220 -8.77 15.48 8.61
CA THR A 220 -8.97 14.04 8.51
C THR A 220 -10.28 13.76 7.80
N GLU A 221 -10.25 13.44 6.50
CA GLU A 221 -11.46 13.04 5.74
C GLU A 221 -12.09 11.71 6.20
N GLN A 222 -11.58 11.12 7.29
CA GLN A 222 -12.03 9.87 7.89
C GLN A 222 -13.06 10.13 8.99
N TRP A 223 -14.13 9.32 8.99
CA TRP A 223 -15.14 9.29 10.04
C TRP A 223 -14.63 8.45 11.22
N ARG A 224 -14.61 9.06 12.40
CA ARG A 224 -14.15 8.44 13.64
C ARG A 224 -15.26 8.40 14.66
N VAL A 225 -15.35 7.30 15.41
CA VAL A 225 -16.35 7.11 16.46
C VAL A 225 -16.11 8.14 17.55
N ILE A 226 -17.17 8.84 17.96
CA ILE A 226 -17.10 9.76 19.09
C ILE A 226 -17.16 8.95 20.38
N ILE A 227 -16.09 9.01 21.16
CA ILE A 227 -16.00 8.36 22.47
C ILE A 227 -16.71 9.25 23.50
N PRO A 228 -17.73 8.71 24.20
CA PRO A 228 -18.37 9.38 25.34
C PRO A 228 -17.40 9.68 26.48
N GLU A 229 -17.69 10.70 27.28
CA GLU A 229 -16.84 11.10 28.40
C GLU A 229 -16.62 9.97 29.42
N GLN A 230 -17.62 9.12 29.63
CA GLN A 230 -17.61 8.03 30.62
C GLN A 230 -16.51 6.99 30.36
N ILE A 231 -16.15 6.74 29.10
CA ILE A 231 -15.16 5.73 28.72
C ILE A 231 -13.86 6.34 28.19
N ARG A 232 -13.76 7.67 28.15
CA ARG A 232 -12.60 8.40 27.62
C ARG A 232 -11.32 8.02 28.34
N ASP A 233 -11.30 8.17 29.66
CA ASP A 233 -10.06 7.95 30.43
C ASP A 233 -9.66 6.48 30.46
N GLN A 234 -10.64 5.58 30.42
CA GLN A 234 -10.39 4.15 30.33
C GLN A 234 -9.71 3.80 29.01
N ILE A 235 -10.22 4.31 27.88
CA ILE A 235 -9.59 4.11 26.56
C ILE A 235 -8.17 4.67 26.52
N ILE A 236 -7.93 5.87 27.07
CA ILE A 236 -6.59 6.48 27.08
C ILE A 236 -5.61 5.62 27.89
N ARG A 237 -5.98 5.23 29.10
CA ARG A 237 -5.14 4.41 29.99
C ARG A 237 -4.83 3.05 29.39
N GLU A 238 -5.84 2.36 28.85
CA GLU A 238 -5.64 1.05 28.26
C GLU A 238 -4.80 1.13 26.98
N THR A 239 -5.03 2.13 26.12
CA THR A 239 -4.19 2.35 24.92
C THR A 239 -2.74 2.60 25.31
N HIS A 240 -2.49 3.42 26.32
CA HIS A 240 -1.15 3.69 26.84
C HIS A 240 -0.48 2.41 27.36
N ARG A 241 -1.20 1.56 28.10
CA ARG A 241 -0.67 0.28 28.59
C ARG A 241 -0.40 -0.71 27.45
N THR A 242 -1.35 -0.91 26.55
CA THR A 242 -1.26 -1.86 25.43
C THR A 242 -0.12 -1.52 24.47
N MET A 243 0.24 -0.24 24.35
CA MET A 243 1.36 0.20 23.52
C MET A 243 2.73 0.25 24.24
N GLY A 244 2.81 -0.23 25.48
CA GLY A 244 4.07 -0.24 26.23
C GLY A 244 4.46 1.10 26.84
N HIS A 245 3.51 1.84 27.40
CA HIS A 245 3.70 3.15 28.05
C HIS A 245 4.39 4.21 27.18
N PRO A 246 3.94 4.43 25.93
CA PRO A 246 4.55 5.43 25.07
C PRO A 246 4.20 6.83 25.57
N GLY A 247 5.10 7.79 25.39
CA GLY A 247 4.87 9.19 25.80
C GLY A 247 3.58 9.79 25.21
N ARG A 248 3.04 10.82 25.89
CA ARG A 248 1.73 11.47 25.60
C ARG A 248 1.43 11.68 24.12
N PHE A 249 2.41 12.14 23.33
CA PHE A 249 2.25 12.41 21.90
C PHE A 249 1.97 11.15 21.06
N LYS A 250 2.63 10.03 21.38
CA LYS A 250 2.44 8.76 20.64
C LYS A 250 1.08 8.14 20.96
N THR A 251 0.67 8.14 22.23
CA THR A 251 -0.68 7.70 22.63
C THR A 251 -1.76 8.54 21.95
N TYR A 252 -1.57 9.87 21.94
CA TYR A 252 -2.48 10.79 21.26
C TYR A 252 -2.58 10.48 19.75
N HIS A 253 -1.45 10.28 19.08
CA HIS A 253 -1.44 10.05 17.64
C HIS A 253 -2.22 8.79 17.25
N VAL A 254 -2.07 7.71 18.03
CA VAL A 254 -2.83 6.47 17.83
C VAL A 254 -4.31 6.66 18.11
N LEU A 255 -4.67 7.31 19.21
CA LEU A 255 -6.07 7.60 19.52
C LEU A 255 -6.73 8.48 18.45
N ASN A 256 -6.02 9.49 17.95
CA ASN A 256 -6.52 10.37 16.89
C ASN A 256 -6.74 9.63 15.56
N ASN A 257 -6.04 8.53 15.30
CA ASN A 257 -6.28 7.71 14.11
C ASN A 257 -7.49 6.77 14.27
N ILE A 258 -7.90 6.48 15.51
CA ILE A 258 -8.88 5.42 15.82
C ILE A 258 -10.23 6.00 16.26
N CYS A 259 -10.22 7.05 17.07
CA CYS A 259 -11.42 7.63 17.67
C CYS A 259 -11.29 9.15 17.85
N THR A 260 -12.34 9.78 18.36
CA THR A 260 -12.38 11.21 18.67
C THR A 260 -13.21 11.45 19.92
N PHE A 261 -12.85 12.44 20.74
CA PHE A 261 -13.63 12.84 21.90
C PHE A 261 -13.49 14.34 22.17
N ARG A 262 -14.38 14.87 23.00
CA ARG A 262 -14.37 16.28 23.39
C ARG A 262 -13.00 16.66 23.97
N ASN A 263 -12.44 17.77 23.49
CA ASN A 263 -11.13 18.31 23.88
C ASN A 263 -9.91 17.46 23.47
N MET A 264 -10.02 16.54 22.52
CA MET A 264 -8.87 15.79 22.01
C MET A 264 -7.74 16.73 21.49
N ASN A 265 -8.09 17.84 20.83
CA ASN A 265 -7.11 18.78 20.24
C ASN A 265 -6.67 19.94 21.17
N ARG A 266 -7.04 19.93 22.46
CA ARG A 266 -6.56 20.95 23.40
C ARG A 266 -5.30 20.42 24.08
N SER A 267 -4.16 20.68 23.44
CA SER A 267 -2.82 20.61 24.05
C SER A 267 -2.64 21.70 25.10
#